data_AF-A0A6G1RUQ5-F1
#
_entry.id   AF-A0A6G1RUQ5-F1
#
_cell.length_a   1.000
_cell.length_b   1.000
_cell.length_c   1.000
_cell.angle_alpha   90.00
_cell.angle_beta   90.00
_cell.angle_gamma   90.00
#
_symmetry.space_group_name_H-M   'P 1'
#
loop_
_entity.id
_entity.type
_entity.pdbx_description
1 polymer ?
#
loop_
_entity_poly.entity_id
_entity_poly.type
_entity_poly.pdbx_seq_one_letter_code
_entity_poly.pdbx_strand_id
1 'polypeptide(L)'
;MVPMATQSFSFASQEWEHGWRRQQQYTLFLPVISLEFISSPLSSKQDKKDLYEPVCSIPIITSPKEEERLIESSMKPVVKLLYNRSNNKYSYTSNSDDNLLKNIELFDKLSLRFNGRVLFIKDVIGDEICCWSFYGQGRKLAEVCCTSIVYATEKKQTKVEFPEARIYEETLNVLLYETPRVPDNSLLEATSRSRSQASHSEDDEGFELRDRVRRIHVKRYSTYDDRQLGH
;
A
#
# COMPACT_ATOMS: atom_id res chain seq x y z
N MET A 1 31.64 55.78 27.80
CA MET A 1 30.65 54.72 27.56
C MET A 1 30.02 54.97 26.21
N VAL A 2 30.29 54.10 25.23
CA VAL A 2 29.76 54.09 23.84
C VAL A 2 29.48 52.61 23.55
N PRO A 3 28.32 52.22 23.00
CA PRO A 3 28.05 52.21 21.54
C PRO A 3 26.69 52.85 21.17
N MET A 4 26.57 53.65 20.12
CA MET A 4 26.65 53.37 18.66
C MET A 4 25.42 52.64 18.07
N ALA A 5 24.55 53.49 17.49
CA ALA A 5 23.82 53.37 16.23
C ALA A 5 23.33 51.97 15.76
N THR A 6 22.02 51.85 15.78
CA THR A 6 21.20 50.99 14.93
C THR A 6 21.31 51.38 13.45
N GLN A 7 21.81 50.47 12.62
CA GLN A 7 21.54 50.45 11.17
C GLN A 7 21.81 49.05 10.61
N SER A 8 20.76 48.40 10.10
CA SER A 8 20.79 47.63 8.84
C SER A 8 19.43 46.97 8.62
N PHE A 9 18.53 47.72 7.98
CA PHE A 9 17.44 47.15 7.19
C PHE A 9 17.99 46.81 5.80
N SER A 10 17.46 45.73 5.22
CA SER A 10 17.46 45.45 3.78
C SER A 10 18.75 44.89 3.17
N PHE A 11 18.91 43.56 3.17
CA PHE A 11 19.71 42.87 2.13
C PHE A 11 19.24 41.45 1.77
N ALA A 12 18.15 40.93 2.35
CA ALA A 12 17.73 39.53 2.13
C ALA A 12 16.57 39.34 1.13
N SER A 13 16.21 40.36 0.36
CA SER A 13 15.02 40.32 -0.52
C SER A 13 15.30 40.36 -2.02
N GLN A 14 16.56 40.38 -2.47
CA GLN A 14 16.92 40.50 -3.90
C GLN A 14 17.56 39.25 -4.54
N GLU A 15 17.91 38.20 -3.77
CA GLU A 15 18.46 36.96 -4.36
C GLU A 15 17.39 35.94 -4.78
N TRP A 16 16.13 36.11 -4.36
CA TRP A 16 15.07 35.15 -4.64
C TRP A 16 14.41 35.29 -6.02
N GLU A 17 14.51 36.45 -6.69
CA GLU A 17 13.85 36.66 -7.98
C GLU A 17 14.63 36.15 -9.20
N HIS A 18 15.93 35.88 -9.06
CA HIS A 18 16.77 35.39 -10.17
C HIS A 18 16.77 33.86 -10.34
N GLY A 19 16.30 33.11 -9.33
CA GLY A 19 16.16 31.64 -9.41
C GLY A 19 14.96 31.18 -10.25
N TRP A 20 13.86 31.93 -10.22
CA TRP A 20 12.62 31.56 -10.90
C TRP A 20 12.70 31.60 -12.44
N ARG A 21 13.58 32.43 -13.03
CA ARG A 21 13.72 32.50 -14.50
C ARG A 21 14.54 31.36 -15.13
N ARG A 22 15.30 30.58 -14.35
CA ARG A 22 15.99 29.38 -14.86
C ARG A 22 15.19 28.10 -14.66
N GLN A 23 14.18 28.10 -13.79
CA GLN A 23 13.30 26.94 -13.58
C GLN A 23 12.22 26.77 -14.66
N GLN A 24 11.95 27.79 -15.49
CA GLN A 24 10.99 27.66 -16.61
C GLN A 24 11.53 26.92 -17.83
N GLN A 25 12.83 26.62 -17.89
CA GLN A 25 13.42 26.00 -19.09
C GLN A 25 13.44 24.47 -19.07
N TYR A 26 13.20 23.84 -17.92
CA TYR A 26 13.15 22.38 -17.80
C TYR A 26 11.73 21.80 -17.71
N THR A 27 10.71 22.66 -17.73
CA THR A 27 9.28 22.25 -17.75
C THR A 27 8.74 22.03 -19.16
N LEU A 28 9.59 22.13 -20.19
CA LEU A 28 9.21 21.96 -21.61
C LEU A 28 9.85 20.72 -22.24
N PHE A 29 10.05 19.63 -21.51
CA PHE A 29 10.34 18.32 -22.13
C PHE A 29 9.86 17.18 -21.22
N LEU A 30 8.54 17.13 -20.99
CA LEU A 30 7.87 15.86 -20.68
C LEU A 30 6.86 15.61 -21.80
N PRO A 31 6.95 14.48 -22.51
CA PRO A 31 6.04 14.19 -23.61
C PRO A 31 4.63 14.08 -23.06
N VAL A 32 3.73 14.75 -23.77
CA VAL A 32 2.27 14.66 -23.71
C VAL A 32 1.87 13.19 -23.59
N ILE A 33 1.36 12.78 -22.42
CA ILE A 33 0.53 11.59 -22.26
C ILE A 33 -0.76 12.03 -21.60
N SER A 34 -1.72 12.30 -22.48
CA SER A 34 -3.18 12.19 -22.34
C SER A 34 -3.83 12.70 -21.05
N LEU A 35 -4.22 13.98 -21.08
CA LEU A 35 -5.42 14.45 -20.41
C LEU A 35 -6.62 14.09 -21.28
N GLU A 36 -7.32 12.99 -21.00
CA GLU A 36 -8.72 12.87 -21.39
C GLU A 36 -9.62 13.13 -20.19
N PHE A 37 -10.39 14.19 -20.39
CA PHE A 37 -11.39 14.78 -19.53
C PHE A 37 -12.54 13.80 -19.28
N ILE A 38 -12.99 13.74 -18.03
CA ILE A 38 -14.25 13.09 -17.66
C ILE A 38 -15.40 13.76 -18.43
N SER A 39 -16.09 13.00 -19.28
CA SER A 39 -17.40 13.38 -19.83
C SER A 39 -18.36 12.19 -19.76
N SER A 40 -19.53 12.47 -19.18
CA SER A 40 -20.70 11.60 -19.05
C SER A 40 -21.38 11.31 -20.41
N PRO A 41 -22.30 10.33 -20.49
CA PRO A 41 -22.56 9.63 -21.75
C PRO A 41 -23.63 10.31 -22.62
N LEU A 42 -23.38 10.35 -23.93
CA LEU A 42 -24.44 10.49 -24.93
C LEU A 42 -24.18 9.59 -26.14
N SER A 43 -25.27 8.99 -26.62
CA SER A 43 -25.36 7.88 -27.56
C SER A 43 -24.93 8.21 -29.01
N SER A 44 -24.41 7.17 -29.67
CA SER A 44 -24.42 6.88 -31.11
C SER A 44 -23.43 7.62 -32.03
N LYS A 45 -22.38 6.89 -32.46
CA LYS A 45 -22.19 6.35 -33.83
C LYS A 45 -20.76 5.80 -33.97
N GLN A 46 -20.63 4.65 -34.63
CA GLN A 46 -19.39 3.93 -34.86
C GLN A 46 -18.40 4.74 -35.70
N ASP A 47 -17.20 4.96 -35.13
CA ASP A 47 -15.96 5.09 -35.89
C ASP A 47 -14.96 4.10 -35.27
N LYS A 48 -14.65 3.03 -36.02
CA LYS A 48 -13.57 2.10 -35.68
C LYS A 48 -12.24 2.77 -35.99
N LYS A 49 -11.83 3.70 -35.13
CA LYS A 49 -10.40 4.01 -34.96
C LYS A 49 -9.82 2.82 -34.21
N ASP A 50 -8.66 2.32 -34.63
CA ASP A 50 -7.85 1.42 -33.82
C ASP A 50 -7.49 2.16 -32.53
N LEU A 51 -8.38 2.07 -31.54
CA LEU A 51 -8.23 2.65 -30.22
C LEU A 51 -7.13 1.84 -29.56
N TYR A 52 -5.93 2.42 -29.51
CA TYR A 52 -4.85 1.88 -28.73
C TYR A 52 -5.26 1.91 -27.25
N GLU A 53 -5.76 0.80 -26.74
CA GLU A 53 -6.08 0.65 -25.32
C GLU A 53 -4.78 0.33 -24.56
N PRO A 54 -4.38 1.17 -23.58
CA PRO A 54 -3.16 0.91 -22.81
C PRO A 54 -3.32 -0.35 -21.97
N VAL A 55 -2.29 -1.21 -21.97
CA VAL A 55 -2.26 -2.47 -21.21
C VAL A 55 -2.48 -2.25 -19.70
N CYS A 56 -1.99 -1.12 -19.16
CA CYS A 56 -2.18 -0.75 -17.76
C CYS A 56 -2.39 0.76 -17.63
N SER A 57 -3.52 1.16 -17.04
CA SER A 57 -3.81 2.54 -16.66
C SER A 57 -3.63 2.69 -15.15
N ILE A 58 -2.75 3.61 -14.75
CA ILE A 58 -2.40 3.87 -13.36
C ILE A 58 -2.83 5.29 -13.02
N PRO A 59 -3.86 5.50 -12.17
CA PRO A 59 -4.23 6.83 -11.72
C PRO A 59 -3.11 7.50 -10.93
N ILE A 60 -2.95 8.80 -11.14
CA ILE A 60 -2.09 9.68 -10.35
C ILE A 60 -3.00 10.55 -9.48
N ILE A 61 -2.91 10.40 -8.16
CA ILE A 61 -3.70 11.18 -7.21
C ILE A 61 -3.26 12.65 -7.26
N THR A 62 -4.25 13.53 -7.35
CA THR A 62 -4.08 14.98 -7.31
C THR A 62 -4.73 15.64 -6.10
N SER A 63 -5.55 14.90 -5.34
CA SER A 63 -6.14 15.38 -4.08
C SER A 63 -6.42 14.26 -3.06
N PRO A 64 -6.40 14.55 -1.75
CA PRO A 64 -6.71 13.54 -0.72
C PRO A 64 -8.14 12.97 -0.84
N LYS A 65 -9.10 13.78 -1.30
CA LYS A 65 -10.49 13.34 -1.51
C LYS A 65 -10.61 12.34 -2.67
N GLU A 66 -9.78 12.49 -3.70
CA GLU A 66 -9.68 11.53 -4.80
C GLU A 66 -9.08 10.21 -4.32
N GLU A 67 -8.05 10.27 -3.47
CA GLU A 67 -7.46 9.08 -2.83
C GLU A 67 -8.52 8.28 -2.06
N GLU A 68 -9.23 8.91 -1.12
CA GLU A 68 -10.25 8.26 -0.30
C GLU A 68 -11.29 7.57 -1.18
N ARG A 69 -11.80 8.29 -2.20
CA ARG A 69 -12.78 7.74 -3.14
C ARG A 69 -12.25 6.53 -3.90
N LEU A 70 -11.02 6.57 -4.42
CA LEU A 70 -10.43 5.46 -5.17
C LEU A 70 -10.24 4.23 -4.28
N ILE A 71 -9.85 4.43 -3.02
CA ILE A 71 -9.61 3.33 -2.08
C ILE A 71 -10.92 2.72 -1.58
N GLU A 72 -11.89 3.55 -1.17
CA GLU A 72 -13.17 3.09 -0.60
C GLU A 72 -14.08 2.45 -1.64
N SER A 73 -14.09 2.95 -2.88
CA SER A 73 -14.92 2.40 -3.95
C SER A 73 -14.31 1.16 -4.63
N SER A 74 -13.02 0.87 -4.38
CA SER A 74 -12.35 -0.25 -5.03
C SER A 74 -12.77 -1.58 -4.41
N MET A 75 -13.36 -2.45 -5.24
CA MET A 75 -13.54 -3.87 -4.92
C MET A 75 -12.25 -4.67 -5.01
N LYS A 76 -11.24 -4.12 -5.69
CA LYS A 76 -9.93 -4.74 -5.85
C LYS A 76 -9.00 -4.34 -4.72
N PRO A 77 -8.05 -5.19 -4.34
CA PRO A 77 -6.91 -4.79 -3.53
C PRO A 77 -6.21 -3.58 -4.16
N VAL A 78 -5.72 -2.67 -3.32
CA VAL A 78 -5.08 -1.42 -3.79
C VAL A 78 -3.65 -1.35 -3.28
N VAL A 79 -2.72 -1.02 -4.18
CA VAL A 79 -1.32 -0.71 -3.86
C VAL A 79 -1.05 0.71 -4.29
N LYS A 80 -0.70 1.56 -3.33
CA LYS A 80 -0.38 2.97 -3.55
C LYS A 80 1.10 3.20 -3.33
N LEU A 81 1.78 3.79 -4.32
CA LEU A 81 3.13 4.33 -4.15
C LEU A 81 3.04 5.85 -4.04
N LEU A 82 3.43 6.37 -2.88
CA LEU A 82 3.72 7.78 -2.69
C LEU A 82 5.19 8.01 -3.00
N TYR A 83 5.48 9.01 -3.84
CA TYR A 83 6.84 9.51 -4.04
C TYR A 83 6.84 11.03 -4.22
N ASN A 84 7.66 11.72 -3.44
CA ASN A 84 7.74 13.18 -3.42
C ASN A 84 9.21 13.62 -3.30
N ARG A 85 9.87 13.77 -4.46
CA ARG A 85 11.27 14.23 -4.53
C ARG A 85 11.43 15.70 -4.11
N SER A 86 10.40 16.53 -4.22
CA SER A 86 10.47 17.96 -3.88
C SER A 86 10.36 18.23 -2.37
N ASN A 87 10.16 17.20 -1.56
CA ASN A 87 10.07 17.33 -0.11
C ASN A 87 11.36 17.93 0.49
N ASN A 88 11.22 18.92 1.37
CA ASN A 88 12.35 19.62 2.00
C ASN A 88 13.24 18.71 2.87
N LYS A 89 12.73 17.55 3.31
CA LYS A 89 13.48 16.58 4.10
C LYS A 89 14.32 15.63 3.22
N TYR A 90 14.16 15.68 1.90
CA TYR A 90 14.85 14.80 0.95
C TYR A 90 16.35 15.06 0.91
N SER A 91 17.14 14.01 1.13
CA SER A 91 18.60 14.08 0.99
C SER A 91 19.01 13.81 -0.45
N TYR A 92 19.48 14.85 -1.14
CA TYR A 92 19.98 14.81 -2.53
C TYR A 92 21.38 14.17 -2.62
N THR A 93 21.41 12.87 -2.37
CA THR A 93 22.59 12.02 -2.61
C THR A 93 22.28 11.03 -3.72
N SER A 94 23.29 10.60 -4.47
CA SER A 94 23.12 9.62 -5.55
C SER A 94 22.42 8.35 -5.08
N ASN A 95 22.76 7.86 -3.88
CA ASN A 95 22.13 6.67 -3.31
C ASN A 95 20.62 6.85 -3.04
N SER A 96 20.20 8.02 -2.56
CA SER A 96 18.77 8.32 -2.37
C SER A 96 18.03 8.37 -3.70
N ASP A 97 18.60 9.05 -4.70
CA ASP A 97 18.02 9.16 -6.04
C ASP A 97 17.89 7.77 -6.70
N ASP A 98 18.93 6.94 -6.62
CA ASP A 98 18.92 5.56 -7.14
C ASP A 98 17.85 4.69 -6.47
N ASN A 99 17.72 4.78 -5.14
CA ASN A 99 16.72 4.01 -4.40
C ASN A 99 15.29 4.49 -4.69
N LEU A 100 15.08 5.80 -4.88
CA LEU A 100 13.77 6.32 -5.30
C LEU A 100 13.39 5.78 -6.69
N LEU A 101 14.34 5.76 -7.63
CA LEU A 101 14.12 5.20 -8.97
C LEU A 101 13.81 3.69 -8.93
N LYS A 102 14.52 2.91 -8.10
CA LYS A 102 14.21 1.48 -7.89
C LYS A 102 12.81 1.26 -7.36
N ASN A 103 12.33 2.10 -6.44
CA ASN A 103 10.94 2.04 -5.96
C ASN A 103 9.93 2.28 -7.09
N ILE A 104 10.16 3.29 -7.93
CA ILE A 104 9.29 3.60 -9.07
C ILE A 104 9.30 2.45 -10.10
N GLU A 105 10.48 1.92 -10.41
CA GLU A 105 10.63 0.80 -11.36
C GLU A 105 9.95 -0.48 -10.85
N LEU A 106 10.11 -0.80 -9.57
CA LEU A 106 9.44 -1.94 -8.95
C LEU A 106 7.92 -1.79 -9.02
N PHE A 107 7.41 -0.59 -8.76
CA PHE A 107 5.98 -0.31 -8.86
C PHE A 107 5.45 -0.54 -10.27
N ASP A 108 6.15 -0.06 -11.29
CA ASP A 108 5.76 -0.25 -12.68
C ASP A 108 5.83 -1.75 -13.09
N LYS A 109 6.82 -2.51 -12.59
CA LYS A 109 6.89 -3.97 -12.80
C LYS A 109 5.70 -4.70 -12.16
N LEU A 110 5.34 -4.33 -10.93
CA LEU A 110 4.24 -4.95 -10.21
C LEU A 110 2.88 -4.60 -10.81
N SER A 111 2.69 -3.35 -11.26
CA SER A 111 1.45 -2.89 -11.88
C SER A 111 1.15 -3.59 -13.20
N LEU A 112 2.18 -3.86 -14.00
CA LEU A 112 2.07 -4.69 -15.19
C LEU A 112 1.80 -6.16 -14.85
N ARG A 113 2.52 -6.73 -13.86
CA ARG A 113 2.39 -8.14 -13.49
C ARG A 113 1.03 -8.51 -12.91
N PHE A 114 0.46 -7.64 -12.08
CA PHE A 114 -0.81 -7.86 -11.41
C PHE A 114 -1.94 -7.00 -11.99
N ASN A 115 -1.78 -6.60 -13.26
CA ASN A 115 -2.78 -5.88 -14.01
C ASN A 115 -4.14 -6.60 -13.97
N GLY A 116 -5.22 -5.84 -13.83
CA GLY A 116 -6.58 -6.37 -13.75
C GLY A 116 -6.97 -6.93 -12.37
N ARG A 117 -6.01 -7.37 -11.54
CA ARG A 117 -6.27 -7.94 -10.20
C ARG A 117 -6.13 -6.93 -9.07
N VAL A 118 -5.09 -6.10 -9.14
CA VAL A 118 -4.78 -5.08 -8.14
C VAL A 118 -4.92 -3.70 -8.78
N LEU A 119 -5.52 -2.76 -8.06
CA LEU A 119 -5.53 -1.36 -8.43
C LEU A 119 -4.24 -0.70 -7.94
N PHE A 120 -3.40 -0.27 -8.88
CA PHE A 120 -2.17 0.46 -8.57
C PHE A 120 -2.42 1.97 -8.67
N ILE A 121 -1.92 2.74 -7.71
CA ILE A 121 -2.11 4.19 -7.65
C ILE A 121 -0.77 4.88 -7.37
N LYS A 122 -0.48 5.98 -8.08
CA LYS A 122 0.64 6.87 -7.79
C LYS A 122 0.15 8.08 -7.02
N ASP A 123 0.86 8.46 -5.96
CA ASP A 123 0.56 9.63 -5.13
C ASP A 123 1.78 10.56 -5.13
N VAL A 124 1.59 11.77 -5.67
CA VAL A 124 2.64 12.79 -5.79
C VAL A 124 2.40 14.01 -4.89
N ILE A 125 1.32 13.99 -4.10
CA ILE A 125 0.89 15.14 -3.28
C ILE A 125 1.20 14.95 -1.80
N GLY A 126 1.43 13.72 -1.34
CA GLY A 126 1.63 13.43 0.07
C GLY A 126 2.91 14.05 0.67
N ASP A 127 2.91 14.18 2.00
CA ASP A 127 4.00 14.81 2.78
C ASP A 127 5.19 13.87 3.05
N GLU A 128 5.05 12.58 2.79
CA GLU A 128 6.15 11.62 2.90
C GLU A 128 7.06 11.67 1.66
N ILE A 129 8.30 11.20 1.78
CA ILE A 129 9.21 11.16 0.61
C ILE A 129 8.91 9.95 -0.28
N CYS A 130 8.83 8.76 0.31
CA CYS A 130 8.56 7.54 -0.42
C CYS A 130 7.90 6.52 0.51
N CYS A 131 6.68 6.11 0.17
CA CYS A 131 5.91 5.20 1.00
C CYS A 131 5.03 4.29 0.16
N TRP A 132 5.05 3.00 0.46
CA TRP A 132 4.12 2.03 -0.09
C TRP A 132 3.00 1.79 0.89
N SER A 133 1.77 1.99 0.46
CA SER A 133 0.57 1.70 1.25
C SER A 133 -0.26 0.63 0.58
N PHE A 134 -0.71 -0.31 1.40
CA PHE A 134 -1.39 -1.52 0.98
C PHE A 134 -2.80 -1.52 1.56
N TYR A 135 -3.81 -1.71 0.73
CA TYR A 135 -5.21 -1.67 1.15
C TYR A 135 -5.98 -2.88 0.61
N GLY A 136 -6.93 -3.35 1.40
CA GLY A 136 -7.89 -4.37 0.98
C GLY A 136 -9.24 -4.06 1.59
N GLN A 137 -10.32 -4.22 0.82
CA GLN A 137 -11.69 -3.97 1.28
C GLN A 137 -11.87 -2.55 1.85
N GLY A 138 -11.30 -1.54 1.19
CA GLY A 138 -11.39 -0.13 1.59
C GLY A 138 -10.60 0.28 2.83
N ARG A 139 -9.83 -0.63 3.46
CA ARG A 139 -9.03 -0.33 4.65
C ARG A 139 -7.54 -0.56 4.41
N LYS A 140 -6.71 0.24 5.11
CA LYS A 140 -5.26 0.09 5.10
C LYS A 140 -4.86 -1.18 5.87
N LEU A 141 -4.05 -2.02 5.23
CA LEU A 141 -3.56 -3.29 5.78
C LEU A 141 -2.13 -3.16 6.30
N ALA A 142 -1.27 -2.54 5.50
CA ALA A 142 0.15 -2.41 5.79
C ALA A 142 0.72 -1.13 5.17
N GLU A 143 1.92 -0.77 5.64
CA GLU A 143 2.72 0.32 5.13
C GLU A 143 4.20 -0.04 5.16
N VAL A 144 4.90 0.36 4.11
CA VAL A 144 6.36 0.28 4.02
C VAL A 144 6.90 1.67 3.70
N CYS A 145 7.34 2.37 4.75
CA CYS A 145 8.08 3.61 4.61
C CYS A 145 9.48 3.31 4.07
N CYS A 146 9.84 3.98 2.97
CA CYS A 146 11.14 3.79 2.30
C CYS A 146 12.16 4.84 2.77
N THR A 147 12.03 5.34 3.99
CA THR A 147 12.89 6.38 4.54
C THR A 147 13.53 5.94 5.84
N SER A 148 14.79 6.29 6.02
CA SER A 148 15.48 6.19 7.30
C SER A 148 16.06 7.54 7.72
N ILE A 149 15.97 7.81 9.02
CA ILE A 149 16.52 9.03 9.60
C ILE A 149 17.97 8.76 9.97
N VAL A 150 18.88 9.54 9.37
CA VAL A 150 20.30 9.52 9.71
C VAL A 150 20.65 10.78 10.49
N TYR A 151 21.25 10.58 11.66
CA TYR A 151 21.78 11.65 12.49
C TYR A 151 23.21 11.96 12.06
N ALA A 152 23.40 13.05 11.31
CA ALA A 152 24.73 13.64 11.12
C ALA A 152 24.97 14.72 12.19
N THR A 153 26.25 15.05 12.44
CA THR A 153 26.68 16.05 13.43
C THR A 153 26.16 17.46 13.15
N GLU A 154 25.74 17.75 11.92
CA GLU A 154 25.30 19.08 11.49
C GLU A 154 23.80 19.19 11.26
N LYS A 155 23.16 18.17 10.67
CA LYS A 155 21.71 18.15 10.36
C LYS A 155 21.13 16.74 10.39
N LYS A 156 19.86 16.62 10.78
CA LYS A 156 19.06 15.41 10.54
C LYS A 156 18.85 15.26 9.04
N GLN A 157 19.21 14.12 8.47
CA GLN A 157 18.98 13.81 7.05
C GLN A 157 18.00 12.64 6.94
N THR A 158 17.15 12.69 5.93
CA THR A 158 16.29 11.56 5.57
C THR A 158 16.85 10.91 4.32
N LYS A 159 17.32 9.67 4.45
CA LYS A 159 17.79 8.88 3.31
C LYS A 159 16.67 8.01 2.80
N VAL A 160 16.61 7.81 1.49
CA VAL A 160 15.68 6.86 0.88
C VAL A 160 16.32 5.48 0.81
N GLU A 161 15.57 4.48 1.24
CA GLU A 161 15.90 3.06 1.21
C GLU A 161 15.04 2.32 0.18
N PHE A 162 15.45 1.11 -0.15
CA PHE A 162 14.71 0.24 -1.06
C PHE A 162 14.49 -1.13 -0.40
N PRO A 163 13.46 -1.25 0.46
CA PRO A 163 13.14 -2.50 1.17
C PRO A 163 12.40 -3.50 0.26
N GLU A 164 13.07 -3.91 -0.83
CA GLU A 164 12.50 -4.71 -1.92
C GLU A 164 11.75 -5.95 -1.44
N ALA A 165 12.38 -6.78 -0.60
CA ALA A 165 11.79 -8.02 -0.11
C ALA A 165 10.48 -7.79 0.65
N ARG A 166 10.41 -6.74 1.47
CA ARG A 166 9.21 -6.38 2.24
C ARG A 166 8.10 -5.88 1.33
N ILE A 167 8.42 -5.08 0.32
CA ILE A 167 7.44 -4.60 -0.66
C ILE A 167 6.82 -5.78 -1.42
N TYR A 168 7.63 -6.76 -1.82
CA TYR A 168 7.13 -7.98 -2.47
C TYR A 168 6.22 -8.79 -1.57
N GLU A 169 6.66 -9.04 -0.33
CA GLU A 169 5.86 -9.78 0.66
C GLU A 169 4.49 -9.14 0.87
N GLU A 170 4.45 -7.83 1.14
CA GLU A 170 3.17 -7.13 1.34
C GLU A 170 2.31 -7.14 0.08
N THR A 171 2.90 -6.97 -1.11
CA THR A 171 2.15 -7.06 -2.36
C THR A 171 1.46 -8.41 -2.53
N LEU A 172 2.14 -9.50 -2.18
CA LEU A 172 1.56 -10.84 -2.21
C LEU A 172 0.48 -11.03 -1.13
N ASN A 173 0.66 -10.46 0.07
CA ASN A 173 -0.33 -10.50 1.14
C ASN A 173 -1.65 -9.83 0.76
N VAL A 174 -1.59 -8.72 0.02
CA VAL A 174 -2.80 -7.99 -0.40
C VAL A 174 -3.64 -8.82 -1.39
N LEU A 175 -3.04 -9.70 -2.19
CA LEU A 175 -3.78 -10.60 -3.08
C LEU A 175 -4.73 -11.55 -2.33
N LEU A 176 -4.51 -11.79 -1.03
CA LEU A 176 -5.44 -12.56 -0.19
C LEU A 176 -6.79 -11.86 0.01
N TYR A 177 -6.88 -10.58 -0.32
CA TYR A 177 -8.08 -9.75 -0.17
C TYR A 177 -8.80 -9.49 -1.51
N GLU A 178 -8.45 -10.20 -2.58
CA GLU A 178 -9.09 -10.09 -3.91
C GLU A 178 -10.55 -10.58 -3.91
N THR A 179 -10.88 -11.60 -3.12
CA THR A 179 -12.25 -12.12 -3.02
C THR A 179 -12.95 -11.47 -1.82
N PRO A 180 -14.11 -10.80 -2.01
CA PRO A 180 -14.94 -10.44 -0.87
C PRO A 180 -15.33 -11.72 -0.14
N ARG A 181 -15.10 -11.79 1.17
CA ARG A 181 -15.64 -12.88 1.99
C ARG A 181 -17.16 -12.77 1.93
N VAL A 182 -17.77 -13.51 1.01
CA VAL A 182 -19.20 -13.74 1.00
C VAL A 182 -19.52 -14.28 2.40
N PRO A 183 -20.47 -13.68 3.14
CA PRO A 183 -20.95 -14.30 4.35
C PRO A 183 -21.48 -15.67 3.95
N ASP A 184 -20.86 -16.70 4.50
CA ASP A 184 -21.15 -18.11 4.29
C ASP A 184 -22.55 -18.51 4.83
N ASN A 185 -23.59 -17.71 4.57
CA ASN A 185 -24.95 -18.02 4.98
C ASN A 185 -25.41 -19.36 4.40
N SER A 186 -24.96 -19.72 3.20
CA SER A 186 -25.23 -21.02 2.59
C SER A 186 -24.47 -22.19 3.25
N LEU A 187 -23.24 -21.97 3.72
CA LEU A 187 -22.45 -22.99 4.44
C LEU A 187 -22.91 -23.15 5.90
N LEU A 188 -23.37 -22.07 6.54
CA LEU A 188 -24.01 -22.11 7.86
C LEU A 188 -25.35 -22.87 7.80
N GLU A 189 -26.12 -22.71 6.72
CA GLU A 189 -27.38 -23.45 6.52
C GLU A 189 -27.17 -24.95 6.25
N ALA A 190 -26.06 -25.32 5.58
CA ALA A 190 -25.73 -26.72 5.33
C ALA A 190 -25.41 -27.52 6.60
N THR A 191 -24.98 -26.84 7.67
CA THR A 191 -24.70 -27.47 8.98
C THR A 191 -25.86 -27.33 9.98
N SER A 192 -26.84 -26.45 9.72
CA SER A 192 -27.95 -26.19 10.63
C SER A 192 -29.15 -27.14 10.47
N ARG A 193 -29.26 -27.87 9.34
CA ARG A 193 -30.41 -28.76 9.07
C ARG A 193 -30.34 -30.15 9.72
N SER A 194 -29.34 -30.44 10.56
CA SER A 194 -29.20 -31.75 11.23
C SER A 194 -29.57 -31.77 12.72
N ARG A 195 -30.51 -30.93 13.18
CA ARG A 195 -30.99 -31.02 14.57
C ARG A 195 -32.49 -30.83 14.80
N SER A 196 -33.31 -30.87 13.75
CA SER A 196 -34.76 -30.67 13.86
C SER A 196 -35.55 -31.71 13.08
N GLN A 197 -35.37 -32.99 13.42
CA GLN A 197 -36.36 -34.02 13.14
C GLN A 197 -36.09 -35.28 13.98
N ALA A 198 -36.66 -35.31 15.19
CA ALA A 198 -37.04 -36.52 15.91
C ALA A 198 -37.84 -36.11 17.14
N SER A 199 -39.12 -35.84 16.94
CA SER A 199 -40.12 -35.87 18.01
C SER A 199 -40.82 -37.22 17.95
N HIS A 200 -40.98 -37.84 19.14
CA HIS A 200 -41.98 -38.84 19.53
C HIS A 200 -41.50 -40.30 19.71
N SER A 201 -41.11 -40.65 20.95
CA SER A 201 -41.83 -41.62 21.79
C SER A 201 -41.15 -41.75 23.16
N GLU A 202 -41.96 -41.61 24.21
CA GLU A 202 -41.62 -41.75 25.63
C GLU A 202 -41.20 -43.20 25.95
N ASP A 203 -40.14 -43.38 26.75
CA ASP A 203 -40.10 -44.25 27.93
C ASP A 203 -38.66 -44.55 28.41
N ASP A 204 -38.52 -44.44 29.73
CA ASP A 204 -37.56 -45.05 30.66
C ASP A 204 -36.19 -44.39 30.98
N GLU A 205 -35.94 -44.42 32.28
CA GLU A 205 -34.92 -43.77 33.10
C GLU A 205 -33.47 -44.22 32.80
N GLY A 206 -32.48 -43.33 33.01
CA GLY A 206 -31.09 -43.77 33.08
C GLY A 206 -30.01 -42.71 32.84
N PHE A 207 -29.69 -41.97 33.90
CA PHE A 207 -28.40 -41.36 34.26
C PHE A 207 -27.29 -41.13 33.19
N GLU A 208 -26.74 -39.90 33.25
CA GLU A 208 -25.39 -39.47 32.82
C GLU A 208 -25.13 -39.14 31.34
N LEU A 209 -25.64 -37.97 30.92
CA LEU A 209 -25.10 -37.23 29.77
C LEU A 209 -24.00 -36.24 30.21
N ARG A 210 -22.90 -36.73 30.77
CA ARG A 210 -21.68 -35.92 31.00
C ARG A 210 -20.54 -36.38 30.08
N ASP A 211 -19.89 -35.40 29.47
CA ASP A 211 -18.58 -35.46 28.82
C ASP A 211 -18.43 -36.35 27.58
N ARG A 212 -18.87 -35.83 26.43
CA ARG A 212 -18.27 -36.14 25.13
C ARG A 212 -17.43 -34.99 24.60
N VAL A 213 -16.50 -34.49 25.41
CA VAL A 213 -15.35 -33.72 24.91
C VAL A 213 -14.27 -34.71 24.51
N ARG A 214 -14.09 -34.95 23.21
CA ARG A 214 -12.98 -35.75 22.69
C ARG A 214 -11.68 -34.98 22.95
N ARG A 215 -10.96 -35.33 24.04
CA ARG A 215 -9.61 -34.82 24.27
C ARG A 215 -8.69 -35.34 23.17
N ILE A 216 -8.19 -34.44 22.34
CA ILE A 216 -7.13 -34.72 21.38
C ILE A 216 -5.86 -35.01 22.18
N HIS A 217 -5.37 -36.24 22.10
CA HIS A 217 -4.11 -36.64 22.72
C HIS A 217 -2.96 -36.29 21.76
N VAL A 218 -2.29 -35.16 21.98
CA VAL A 218 -1.06 -34.83 21.26
C VAL A 218 0.08 -35.61 21.91
N LYS A 219 0.47 -36.73 21.28
CA LYS A 219 1.63 -37.52 21.69
C LYS A 219 2.89 -36.78 21.26
N ARG A 220 3.48 -35.98 22.17
CA ARG A 220 4.83 -35.43 21.98
C ARG A 220 5.82 -36.59 22.09
N TYR A 221 6.52 -36.90 21.00
CA TYR A 221 7.75 -37.67 21.11
C TYR A 221 8.81 -36.77 21.77
N SER A 222 9.07 -37.03 23.05
CA SER A 222 10.26 -36.58 23.75
C SER A 222 11.21 -37.77 23.78
N THR A 223 12.23 -37.75 22.93
CA THR A 223 13.36 -38.68 23.01
C THR A 223 14.62 -37.87 23.31
N TYR A 224 14.77 -37.47 24.57
CA TYR A 224 16.09 -37.55 25.19
C TYR A 224 16.15 -38.95 25.80
N ASP A 225 17.03 -39.80 25.27
CA ASP A 225 17.40 -41.03 25.94
C ASP A 225 18.89 -40.97 26.26
N ASP A 226 19.14 -41.02 27.56
CA ASP A 226 20.42 -41.15 28.22
C ASP A 226 21.14 -42.40 27.72
N ARG A 227 22.35 -42.25 27.18
CA ARG A 227 23.29 -43.38 27.11
C ARG A 227 24.15 -43.39 28.37
N GLN A 228 23.81 -44.35 29.24
CA GLN A 228 24.59 -44.75 30.40
C GLN A 228 25.98 -45.29 30.01
N LEU A 229 26.94 -44.90 30.86
CA LEU A 229 28.21 -45.50 31.27
C LEU A 229 28.63 -46.88 30.72
N GLY A 230 29.92 -46.98 30.37
CA GLY A 230 30.67 -48.25 30.39
C GLY A 230 32.04 -48.21 29.70
N HIS A 231 33.09 -47.81 30.42
CA HIS A 231 34.24 -48.67 30.80
C HIS A 231 35.26 -47.91 31.66
#